data_AF-A0A1W2CG75-F1
#
_entry.id   AF-A0A1W2CG75-F1
#
_cell.length_a   1.000
_cell.length_b   1.000
_cell.length_c   1.000
_cell.angle_alpha   90.00
_cell.angle_beta   90.00
_cell.angle_gamma   90.00
#
_symmetry.space_group_name_H-M   'P 1'
#
loop_
_entity.id
_entity.type
_entity.pdbx_description
1 polymer ?
#
loop_
_entity_poly.entity_id
_entity_poly.type
_entity_poly.pdbx_seq_one_letter_code
_entity_poly.pdbx_strand_id
1 'polypeptide(L)'
;MAHKPTPSSKEPNMKSRNKPNESEKTIEEENTMKSTTKNNSQDDTTLAVKDYRDHEAWSASLEEHFGSWAALSFAFGSDFLLEEIEQDLIGLKTKPAGTHLGQVVSPLADILPQQFLISYDYNFLWQMRCELINMRKRAGNGASMEARSVLEELIIYLCNDETAGYIESIDANVVFDRKDEKINNDWIYDLFDDSDIITFLYSDIWLPGDHTYHFSHWGEKEFNAQAFLQQ
;
A
#
# COMPACT_ATOMS: atom_id res chain seq x y z
N MET A 1 -48.26 44.07 -49.04
CA MET A 1 -46.84 43.66 -48.87
C MET A 1 -46.84 42.14 -48.85
N ALA A 2 -46.32 41.60 -49.95
CA ALA A 2 -46.43 40.24 -50.49
C ALA A 2 -45.31 39.32 -49.95
N HIS A 3 -45.31 37.99 -49.99
CA HIS A 3 -46.19 36.93 -50.50
C HIS A 3 -45.68 35.59 -49.85
N LYS A 4 -46.57 34.65 -49.48
CA LYS A 4 -46.29 33.18 -49.49
C LYS A 4 -45.84 32.79 -50.92
N PRO A 5 -45.01 31.73 -51.18
CA PRO A 5 -45.52 30.33 -51.13
C PRO A 5 -44.50 29.17 -50.92
N THR A 6 -45.00 28.08 -50.30
CA THR A 6 -45.15 26.65 -50.72
C THR A 6 -44.15 25.93 -51.68
N PRO A 7 -44.22 24.57 -51.82
CA PRO A 7 -43.08 23.63 -51.71
C PRO A 7 -42.78 22.89 -53.04
N SER A 8 -41.82 21.95 -53.07
CA SER A 8 -41.85 20.88 -54.09
C SER A 8 -41.01 19.67 -53.72
N SER A 9 -41.69 18.52 -53.62
CA SER A 9 -41.17 17.16 -53.77
C SER A 9 -40.42 16.96 -55.08
N LYS A 10 -39.45 16.03 -55.11
CA LYS A 10 -39.34 14.91 -56.08
C LYS A 10 -37.95 14.25 -55.99
N GLU A 11 -37.94 12.99 -55.56
CA GLU A 11 -37.05 11.93 -56.06
C GLU A 11 -37.05 11.90 -57.61
N PRO A 12 -36.02 11.39 -58.34
CA PRO A 12 -35.73 9.94 -58.30
C PRO A 12 -34.34 9.43 -58.79
N ASN A 13 -34.18 8.11 -58.58
CA ASN A 13 -33.59 7.07 -59.44
C ASN A 13 -32.11 7.06 -59.90
N MET A 14 -31.43 5.99 -59.44
CA MET A 14 -30.82 4.90 -60.21
C MET A 14 -29.76 5.14 -61.31
N LYS A 15 -28.64 4.42 -61.09
CA LYS A 15 -27.85 3.57 -62.02
C LYS A 15 -26.80 4.22 -62.94
N SER A 16 -25.52 3.91 -62.65
CA SER A 16 -24.60 3.11 -63.48
C SER A 16 -23.38 2.76 -62.61
N ARG A 17 -23.02 1.49 -62.33
CA ARG A 17 -22.38 0.45 -63.14
C ARG A 17 -21.19 0.95 -63.99
N ASN A 18 -19.98 0.78 -63.46
CA ASN A 18 -18.85 0.22 -64.20
C ASN A 18 -17.84 -0.44 -63.23
N LYS A 19 -17.29 -1.56 -63.72
CA LYS A 19 -16.51 -2.60 -63.04
C LYS A 19 -14.98 -2.31 -63.16
N PRO A 20 -14.10 -3.14 -62.57
CA PRO A 20 -12.89 -2.73 -61.85
C PRO A 20 -11.65 -2.60 -62.74
N ASN A 21 -10.59 -1.96 -62.22
CA ASN A 21 -9.23 -2.37 -62.56
C ASN A 21 -8.24 -2.01 -61.45
N GLU A 22 -7.67 -3.10 -60.92
CA GLU A 22 -6.31 -3.28 -60.38
C GLU A 22 -5.43 -2.05 -60.17
N SER A 23 -5.18 -1.76 -58.89
CA SER A 23 -3.83 -1.46 -58.40
C SER A 23 -3.78 -1.72 -56.90
N GLU A 24 -3.78 -2.99 -56.51
CA GLU A 24 -3.25 -3.42 -55.23
C GLU A 24 -1.74 -3.22 -55.25
N LYS A 25 -1.26 -2.21 -54.54
CA LYS A 25 -0.06 -2.26 -53.70
C LYS A 25 0.20 -0.88 -53.10
N THR A 26 0.68 -0.90 -51.86
CA THR A 26 1.27 0.20 -51.09
C THR A 26 0.31 1.23 -50.49
N ILE A 27 -0.30 0.87 -49.35
CA ILE A 27 -0.57 1.81 -48.23
C ILE A 27 -0.33 1.04 -46.92
N GLU A 28 0.93 0.82 -46.59
CA GLU A 28 1.41 0.80 -45.20
C GLU A 28 2.34 2.01 -45.07
N GLU A 29 2.32 2.66 -43.92
CA GLU A 29 3.10 3.86 -43.57
C GLU A 29 2.52 5.21 -44.03
N GLU A 30 1.45 5.65 -43.36
CA GLU A 30 1.31 7.02 -42.81
C GLU A 30 -0.08 7.17 -42.16
N ASN A 31 -0.17 6.83 -40.87
CA ASN A 31 -1.24 7.32 -39.98
C ASN A 31 -0.75 7.25 -38.53
N THR A 32 0.35 7.95 -38.27
CA THR A 32 0.81 8.28 -36.93
C THR A 32 0.15 9.60 -36.51
N MET A 33 -0.53 9.58 -35.37
CA MET A 33 -1.18 10.72 -34.66
C MET A 33 -2.55 11.22 -35.17
N LYS A 34 -3.64 10.64 -34.64
CA LYS A 34 -4.43 11.21 -33.53
C LYS A 34 -5.79 10.52 -33.42
N SER A 35 -6.28 10.47 -32.19
CA SER A 35 -7.64 10.11 -31.76
C SER A 35 -7.89 8.63 -31.52
N THR A 36 -7.72 8.18 -30.29
CA THR A 36 -8.89 7.67 -29.57
C THR A 36 -8.80 8.00 -28.08
N THR A 37 -9.79 8.76 -27.65
CA THR A 37 -10.09 9.17 -26.28
C THR A 37 -10.58 7.97 -25.46
N LYS A 38 -10.19 7.96 -24.17
CA LYS A 38 -10.75 7.25 -23.01
C LYS A 38 -11.98 6.35 -23.24
N ASN A 39 -11.86 5.12 -22.76
CA ASN A 39 -12.93 4.47 -22.01
C ASN A 39 -12.38 4.06 -20.64
N ASN A 40 -12.89 4.69 -19.58
CA ASN A 40 -12.88 4.16 -18.23
C ASN A 40 -13.79 2.92 -18.23
N SER A 41 -13.27 1.79 -17.75
CA SER A 41 -14.09 0.75 -17.12
C SER A 41 -13.48 0.49 -15.75
N GLN A 42 -14.31 0.65 -14.71
CA GLN A 42 -14.08 0.05 -13.40
C GLN A 42 -13.99 -1.47 -13.58
N ASP A 43 -12.79 -2.04 -13.49
CA ASP A 43 -12.54 -3.48 -13.30
C ASP A 43 -11.02 -3.67 -13.20
N ASP A 44 -10.46 -3.68 -11.97
CA ASP A 44 -9.25 -4.47 -11.62
C ASP A 44 -8.89 -4.43 -10.11
N THR A 45 -9.86 -4.31 -9.20
CA THR A 45 -9.53 -4.17 -7.75
C THR A 45 -9.43 -5.54 -7.08
N THR A 46 -8.56 -6.41 -7.61
CA THR A 46 -8.31 -7.74 -7.03
C THR A 46 -6.90 -7.83 -6.51
N LEU A 47 -6.73 -7.83 -5.18
CA LEU A 47 -5.45 -8.18 -4.55
C LEU A 47 -5.38 -9.70 -4.45
N ALA A 48 -4.76 -10.37 -5.42
CA ALA A 48 -4.53 -11.81 -5.35
C ALA A 48 -3.16 -12.11 -4.75
N VAL A 49 -3.12 -12.92 -3.68
CA VAL A 49 -1.88 -13.33 -2.99
C VAL A 49 -0.83 -13.86 -3.97
N LYS A 50 -1.26 -14.65 -4.96
CA LYS A 50 -0.39 -15.24 -5.99
C LYS A 50 0.36 -14.19 -6.80
N ASP A 51 -0.26 -13.05 -7.05
CA ASP A 51 0.31 -11.97 -7.85
C ASP A 51 1.34 -11.16 -7.05
N TYR A 52 1.36 -11.33 -5.72
CA TYR A 52 2.26 -10.63 -4.81
C TYR A 52 3.44 -11.47 -4.31
N ARG A 53 3.50 -12.78 -4.63
CA ARG A 53 4.58 -13.68 -4.20
C ARG A 53 5.96 -13.31 -4.77
N ASP A 54 5.98 -12.67 -5.93
CA ASP A 54 7.20 -12.18 -6.57
C ASP A 54 7.60 -10.77 -6.08
N HIS A 55 6.89 -10.21 -5.10
CA HIS A 55 7.17 -8.89 -4.55
C HIS A 55 8.52 -8.85 -3.84
N GLU A 56 9.27 -7.76 -3.98
CA GLU A 56 10.63 -7.63 -3.41
C GLU A 56 10.67 -7.69 -1.88
N ALA A 57 9.55 -7.40 -1.21
CA ALA A 57 9.38 -7.50 0.23
C ALA A 57 8.63 -8.77 0.67
N TRP A 58 8.34 -9.69 -0.25
CA TRP A 58 7.75 -10.98 0.11
C TRP A 58 8.70 -11.76 1.03
N SER A 59 8.22 -12.13 2.22
CA SER A 59 8.99 -12.92 3.17
C SER A 59 8.60 -14.39 3.10
N ALA A 60 9.48 -15.20 2.52
CA ALA A 60 9.33 -16.65 2.57
C ALA A 60 9.32 -17.18 4.02
N SER A 61 10.06 -16.52 4.92
CA SER A 61 10.09 -16.86 6.35
C SER A 61 8.73 -16.63 7.01
N LEU A 62 8.07 -15.50 6.76
CA LEU A 62 6.73 -15.24 7.32
C LEU A 62 5.71 -16.22 6.75
N GLU A 63 5.77 -16.49 5.45
CA GLU A 63 4.88 -17.44 4.82
C GLU A 63 5.00 -18.85 5.42
N GLU A 64 6.22 -19.33 5.61
CA GLU A 64 6.47 -20.67 6.13
C GLU A 64 5.94 -20.85 7.56
N HIS A 65 6.08 -19.83 8.41
CA HIS A 65 5.76 -19.94 9.84
C HIS A 65 4.34 -19.48 10.19
N PHE A 66 3.80 -18.50 9.45
CA PHE A 66 2.54 -17.83 9.79
C PHE A 66 1.51 -17.83 8.63
N GLY A 67 1.89 -18.36 7.46
CA GLY A 67 1.03 -18.48 6.29
C GLY A 67 1.12 -17.29 5.33
N SER A 68 0.54 -17.47 4.14
CA SER A 68 0.64 -16.51 3.04
C SER A 68 0.02 -15.15 3.36
N TRP A 69 -0.95 -15.09 4.27
CA TRP A 69 -1.52 -13.83 4.76
C TRP A 69 -0.47 -12.97 5.46
N ALA A 70 0.41 -13.55 6.29
CA ALA A 70 1.45 -12.81 6.99
C ALA A 70 2.48 -12.21 6.00
N ALA A 71 2.90 -13.01 5.02
CA ALA A 71 3.82 -12.55 3.99
C ALA A 71 3.20 -11.47 3.09
N LEU A 72 1.93 -11.63 2.69
CA LEU A 72 1.18 -10.61 1.96
C LEU A 72 1.04 -9.33 2.79
N SER A 73 0.63 -9.46 4.05
CA SER A 73 0.39 -8.31 4.95
C SER A 73 1.64 -7.48 5.12
N PHE A 74 2.79 -8.12 5.31
CA PHE A 74 4.05 -7.39 5.36
C PHE A 74 4.40 -6.78 3.99
N ALA A 75 4.33 -7.54 2.90
CA ALA A 75 4.74 -7.08 1.58
C ALA A 75 3.88 -5.90 1.09
N PHE A 76 2.55 -6.08 1.05
CA PHE A 76 1.59 -5.08 0.60
C PHE A 76 1.51 -3.90 1.57
N GLY A 77 1.38 -4.17 2.86
CA GLY A 77 1.35 -3.12 3.88
C GLY A 77 2.63 -2.28 3.88
N SER A 78 3.80 -2.86 3.55
CA SER A 78 5.05 -2.10 3.47
C SER A 78 5.16 -1.15 2.29
N ASP A 79 4.39 -1.36 1.22
CA ASP A 79 4.28 -0.39 0.13
C ASP A 79 3.42 0.79 0.58
N PHE A 80 2.24 0.50 1.12
CA PHE A 80 1.31 1.53 1.59
C PHE A 80 1.91 2.40 2.70
N LEU A 81 2.46 1.78 3.74
CA LEU A 81 3.11 2.48 4.84
C LEU A 81 4.29 3.35 4.36
N LEU A 82 5.05 2.89 3.35
CA LEU A 82 6.14 3.68 2.79
C LEU A 82 5.61 4.93 2.06
N GLU A 83 4.52 4.80 1.31
CA GLU A 83 3.87 5.94 0.64
C GLU A 83 3.39 6.99 1.65
N GLU A 84 2.77 6.56 2.75
CA GLU A 84 2.32 7.47 3.81
C GLU A 84 3.47 8.18 4.52
N ILE A 85 4.54 7.44 4.85
CA ILE A 85 5.77 8.03 5.40
C ILE A 85 6.35 9.07 4.44
N GLU A 86 6.41 8.78 3.14
CA GLU A 86 6.95 9.71 2.15
C GLU A 86 6.06 10.95 1.97
N GLN A 87 4.74 10.79 2.01
CA GLN A 87 3.78 11.89 2.00
C GLN A 87 4.00 12.82 3.20
N ASP A 88 4.16 12.27 4.40
CA ASP A 88 4.36 13.06 5.61
C ASP A 88 5.74 13.73 5.66
N LEU A 89 6.78 13.07 5.16
CA LEU A 89 8.09 13.69 4.98
C LEU A 89 8.02 14.89 4.03
N ILE A 90 7.25 14.80 2.93
CA ILE A 90 7.00 15.94 2.03
C ILE A 90 6.30 17.07 2.78
N GLY A 91 5.26 16.74 3.56
CA GLY A 91 4.53 17.70 4.39
C GLY A 91 5.45 18.46 5.35
N LEU A 92 6.24 17.72 6.14
CA LEU A 92 7.14 18.27 7.15
C LEU A 92 8.32 19.05 6.56
N LYS A 93 8.87 18.63 5.41
CA LYS A 93 9.99 19.32 4.74
C LYS A 93 9.70 20.78 4.42
N THR A 94 8.43 21.14 4.23
CA THR A 94 8.01 22.52 3.91
C THR A 94 7.81 23.41 5.15
N LYS A 95 7.99 22.85 6.35
CA LYS A 95 7.70 23.52 7.63
C LYS A 95 8.98 23.87 8.39
N PRO A 96 8.91 24.78 9.38
CA PRO A 96 10.05 25.06 10.26
C PRO A 96 10.53 23.81 11.01
N ALA A 97 11.83 23.75 11.30
CA ALA A 97 12.41 22.70 12.14
C ALA A 97 11.69 22.61 13.50
N GLY A 98 11.43 21.39 13.95
CA GLY A 98 10.65 21.10 15.16
C GLY A 98 9.14 20.98 14.94
N THR A 99 8.66 21.14 13.69
CA THR A 99 7.27 20.77 13.35
C THR A 99 7.13 19.25 13.40
N HIS A 100 5.99 18.76 13.91
CA HIS A 100 5.66 17.35 14.05
C HIS A 100 4.30 17.02 13.42
N LEU A 101 3.94 15.74 13.34
CA LEU A 101 2.73 15.26 12.65
C LEU A 101 1.43 15.86 13.18
N GLY A 102 1.30 16.04 14.49
CA GLY A 102 0.15 16.73 15.10
C GLY A 102 -0.06 18.20 14.69
N GLN A 103 0.79 18.77 13.82
CA GLN A 103 0.68 20.14 13.29
C GLN A 103 0.51 20.20 11.76
N VAL A 104 0.43 19.05 11.09
CA VAL A 104 0.26 18.95 9.64
C VAL A 104 -0.88 17.99 9.31
N VAL A 105 -1.37 18.05 8.07
CA VAL A 105 -2.26 17.00 7.57
C VAL A 105 -1.38 15.79 7.31
N SER A 106 -1.64 14.70 8.01
CA SER A 106 -0.79 13.52 8.02
C SER A 106 -1.64 12.26 8.10
N PRO A 107 -1.46 11.27 7.22
CA PRO A 107 -2.06 9.94 7.38
C PRO A 107 -1.55 9.24 8.64
N LEU A 108 -0.25 9.33 8.92
CA LEU A 108 0.36 8.62 10.04
C LEU A 108 -0.07 9.18 11.41
N ALA A 109 -0.52 10.42 11.49
CA ALA A 109 -0.97 11.05 12.73
C ALA A 109 -2.14 10.30 13.39
N ASP A 110 -2.98 9.63 12.59
CA ASP A 110 -4.18 8.95 13.08
C ASP A 110 -3.94 7.47 13.45
N ILE A 111 -2.88 6.85 12.89
CA ILE A 111 -2.57 5.42 13.10
C ILE A 111 -1.39 5.20 14.07
N LEU A 112 -0.50 6.18 14.23
CA LEU A 112 0.59 6.10 15.19
C LEU A 112 0.08 6.29 16.64
N PRO A 113 0.78 5.73 17.64
CA PRO A 113 0.43 5.86 19.05
C PRO A 113 0.26 7.31 19.53
N GLN A 114 -0.99 7.70 19.83
CA GLN A 114 -1.36 9.10 20.07
C GLN A 114 -0.59 9.79 21.20
N GLN A 115 -0.14 9.02 22.21
CA GLN A 115 0.62 9.54 23.34
C GLN A 115 1.90 10.29 22.92
N PHE A 116 2.53 9.89 21.80
CA PHE A 116 3.79 10.44 21.34
C PHE A 116 3.64 11.34 20.11
N LEU A 117 2.42 11.81 19.80
CA LEU A 117 2.11 12.59 18.60
C LEU A 117 3.03 13.81 18.38
N ILE A 118 3.50 14.44 19.45
CA ILE A 118 4.39 15.61 19.39
C ILE A 118 5.86 15.25 19.12
N SER A 119 6.21 13.97 19.19
CA SER A 119 7.54 13.44 18.96
C SER A 119 7.76 12.96 17.52
N TYR A 120 6.69 12.83 16.73
CA TYR A 120 6.75 12.41 15.34
C TYR A 120 7.18 13.58 14.44
N ASP A 121 8.47 13.86 14.41
CA ASP A 121 9.08 14.89 13.57
C ASP A 121 9.71 14.29 12.30
N TYR A 122 10.35 15.14 11.50
CA TYR A 122 11.00 14.73 10.26
C TYR A 122 12.09 13.66 10.51
N ASN A 123 12.84 13.76 11.61
CA ASN A 123 13.94 12.83 11.89
C ASN A 123 13.39 11.45 12.26
N PHE A 124 12.33 11.41 13.08
CA PHE A 124 11.65 10.17 13.42
C PHE A 124 11.12 9.48 12.16
N LEU A 125 10.38 10.19 11.30
CA LEU A 125 9.86 9.60 10.07
C LEU A 125 10.98 9.16 9.11
N TRP A 126 12.08 9.90 9.05
CA TRP A 126 13.22 9.49 8.25
C TRP A 126 13.86 8.20 8.79
N GLN A 127 13.94 8.04 10.11
CA GLN A 127 14.39 6.82 10.76
C GLN A 127 13.44 5.65 10.45
N MET A 128 12.13 5.83 10.63
CA MET A 128 11.11 4.82 10.31
C MET A 128 11.18 4.39 8.84
N ARG A 129 11.34 5.35 7.91
CA ARG A 129 11.57 5.09 6.49
C ARG A 129 12.79 4.18 6.25
N CYS A 130 13.91 4.49 6.90
CA CYS A 130 15.13 3.70 6.74
C CYS A 130 14.95 2.28 7.29
N GLU A 131 14.28 2.14 8.43
CA GLU A 131 14.02 0.83 9.03
C GLU A 131 13.09 -0.01 8.16
N LEU A 132 11.97 0.55 7.69
CA LEU A 132 11.05 -0.11 6.77
C LEU A 132 11.76 -0.62 5.50
N ILE A 133 12.60 0.21 4.88
CA ILE A 133 13.39 -0.18 3.70
C ILE A 133 14.36 -1.33 4.03
N ASN A 134 14.98 -1.33 5.21
CA ASN A 134 15.87 -2.41 5.63
C ASN A 134 15.09 -3.70 5.90
N MET A 135 13.90 -3.60 6.49
CA MET A 135 13.02 -4.74 6.73
C MET A 135 12.50 -5.35 5.43
N ARG A 136 12.13 -4.54 4.43
CA ARG A 136 11.78 -5.02 3.08
C ARG A 136 12.92 -5.83 2.46
N LYS A 137 14.15 -5.32 2.52
CA LYS A 137 15.35 -6.05 2.06
C LYS A 137 15.59 -7.34 2.86
N ARG A 138 15.37 -7.31 4.19
CA ARG A 138 15.49 -8.49 5.04
C ARG A 138 14.51 -9.59 4.61
N ALA A 139 13.25 -9.22 4.42
CA ALA A 139 12.18 -10.10 3.94
C ALA A 139 12.50 -10.72 2.59
N GLY A 140 12.85 -9.91 1.57
CA GLY A 140 13.17 -10.41 0.23
C GLY A 140 14.39 -11.31 0.15
N ASN A 141 15.30 -11.23 1.13
CA ASN A 141 16.44 -12.14 1.25
C ASN A 141 16.10 -13.44 2.02
N GLY A 142 14.84 -13.64 2.43
CA GLY A 142 14.38 -14.81 3.15
C GLY A 142 14.87 -14.91 4.60
N ALA A 143 15.33 -13.81 5.19
CA ALA A 143 15.78 -13.79 6.58
C ALA A 143 14.59 -13.75 7.56
N SER A 144 14.85 -14.12 8.83
CA SER A 144 13.85 -14.02 9.90
C SER A 144 13.33 -12.59 10.04
N MET A 145 12.03 -12.48 10.30
CA MET A 145 11.32 -11.22 10.49
C MET A 145 11.02 -10.92 11.96
N GLU A 146 11.67 -11.63 12.90
CA GLU A 146 11.70 -11.26 14.32
C GLU A 146 12.09 -9.79 14.47
N ALA A 147 11.28 -9.06 15.25
CA ALA A 147 11.50 -7.65 15.50
C ALA A 147 12.71 -7.45 16.42
N ARG A 148 13.53 -6.45 16.12
CA ARG A 148 14.75 -6.16 16.89
C ARG A 148 14.64 -4.90 17.75
N SER A 149 13.55 -4.16 17.62
CA SER A 149 13.21 -2.97 18.39
C SER A 149 11.70 -2.73 18.34
N VAL A 150 11.19 -1.88 19.24
CA VAL A 150 9.77 -1.47 19.23
C VAL A 150 9.39 -0.81 17.89
N LEU A 151 10.33 -0.09 17.24
CA LEU A 151 10.08 0.46 15.90
C LEU A 151 9.86 -0.64 14.85
N GLU A 152 10.59 -1.76 14.91
CA GLU A 152 10.35 -2.88 13.98
C GLU A 152 9.00 -3.55 14.24
N GLU A 153 8.61 -3.76 15.50
CA GLU A 153 7.28 -4.30 15.85
C GLU A 153 6.17 -3.38 15.38
N LEU A 154 6.29 -2.07 15.64
CA LEU A 154 5.32 -1.08 15.21
C LEU A 154 5.18 -1.07 13.69
N ILE A 155 6.29 -1.17 12.95
CA ILE A 155 6.24 -1.27 11.49
C ILE A 155 5.49 -2.54 11.04
N ILE A 156 5.78 -3.70 11.63
CA ILE A 156 5.09 -4.96 11.30
C ILE A 156 3.59 -4.86 11.61
N TYR A 157 3.26 -4.31 12.77
CA TYR A 157 1.90 -4.06 13.21
C TYR A 157 1.13 -3.19 12.20
N LEU A 158 1.70 -2.04 11.82
CA LEU A 158 1.08 -1.11 10.88
C LEU A 158 0.92 -1.73 9.48
N CYS A 159 1.91 -2.49 8.98
CA CYS A 159 1.75 -3.19 7.70
C CYS A 159 0.56 -4.16 7.71
N ASN A 160 0.37 -4.88 8.82
CA ASN A 160 -0.77 -5.77 8.99
C ASN A 160 -2.10 -5.01 9.06
N ASP A 161 -2.15 -3.92 9.85
CA ASP A 161 -3.35 -3.10 10.01
C ASP A 161 -3.77 -2.44 8.70
N GLU A 162 -2.82 -1.88 7.94
CA GLU A 162 -3.08 -1.28 6.63
C GLU A 162 -3.60 -2.31 5.61
N THR A 163 -3.00 -3.51 5.61
CA THR A 163 -3.49 -4.59 4.73
C THR A 163 -4.91 -4.99 5.12
N ALA A 164 -5.19 -5.16 6.42
CA ALA A 164 -6.53 -5.48 6.90
C ALA A 164 -7.54 -4.39 6.54
N GLY A 165 -7.23 -3.12 6.78
CA GLY A 165 -8.08 -1.98 6.45
C GLY A 165 -8.35 -1.87 4.95
N TYR A 166 -7.34 -2.09 4.10
CA TYR A 166 -7.53 -2.15 2.65
C TYR A 166 -8.48 -3.28 2.26
N ILE A 167 -8.31 -4.49 2.79
CA ILE A 167 -9.18 -5.64 2.52
C ILE A 167 -10.62 -5.38 2.99
N GLU A 168 -10.81 -4.75 4.14
CA GLU A 168 -12.14 -4.37 4.63
C GLU A 168 -12.82 -3.32 3.74
N SER A 169 -12.03 -2.46 3.10
CA SER A 169 -12.54 -1.40 2.21
C SER A 169 -13.02 -1.92 0.85
N ILE A 170 -12.53 -3.09 0.41
CA ILE A 170 -12.93 -3.73 -0.84
C ILE A 170 -13.92 -4.87 -0.57
N ASP A 171 -14.75 -5.25 -1.56
CA ASP A 171 -15.66 -6.39 -1.39
C ASP A 171 -14.82 -7.66 -1.16
N ALA A 172 -14.87 -8.21 0.05
CA ALA A 172 -14.10 -9.39 0.46
C ALA A 172 -14.30 -10.60 -0.48
N ASN A 173 -15.35 -10.63 -1.31
CA ASN A 173 -15.55 -11.67 -2.33
C ASN A 173 -14.59 -11.56 -3.52
N VAL A 174 -13.95 -10.42 -3.70
CA VAL A 174 -12.99 -10.15 -4.78
C VAL A 174 -11.59 -10.67 -4.44
N VAL A 175 -11.24 -10.71 -3.15
CA VAL A 175 -9.85 -10.85 -2.69
C VAL A 175 -9.34 -12.31 -2.68
N PHE A 176 -10.23 -13.30 -2.65
CA PHE A 176 -9.78 -14.66 -2.36
C PHE A 176 -10.50 -15.72 -3.21
N ASP A 177 -9.71 -16.55 -3.90
CA ASP A 177 -10.09 -17.94 -4.16
C ASP A 177 -10.07 -18.67 -2.81
N ARG A 178 -11.09 -18.41 -1.98
CA ARG A 178 -11.23 -18.68 -0.52
C ARG A 178 -11.05 -20.14 -0.07
N LYS A 179 -10.68 -21.06 -0.95
CA LYS A 179 -10.75 -22.48 -0.60
C LYS A 179 -9.68 -22.93 0.39
N ASP A 180 -8.52 -22.25 0.45
CA ASP A 180 -7.38 -22.77 1.23
C ASP A 180 -6.64 -21.76 2.13
N GLU A 181 -6.92 -20.45 2.09
CA GLU A 181 -6.17 -19.44 2.88
C GLU A 181 -7.07 -18.73 3.91
N LYS A 182 -6.71 -18.86 5.20
CA LYS A 182 -7.40 -18.22 6.33
C LYS A 182 -6.77 -16.86 6.60
N ILE A 183 -7.54 -15.78 6.44
CA ILE A 183 -7.17 -14.46 6.97
C ILE A 183 -7.03 -14.61 8.48
N ASN A 184 -5.84 -14.32 8.99
CA ASN A 184 -5.53 -14.38 10.41
C ASN A 184 -4.69 -13.16 10.76
N ASN A 185 -5.28 -12.12 11.33
CA ASN A 185 -4.55 -10.92 11.75
C ASN A 185 -3.74 -11.14 13.04
N ASP A 186 -3.98 -12.23 13.77
CA ASP A 186 -3.31 -12.48 15.05
C ASP A 186 -1.87 -13.00 14.89
N TRP A 187 -1.42 -13.26 13.66
CA TRP A 187 -0.06 -13.74 13.37
C TRP A 187 1.04 -12.81 13.91
N ILE A 188 0.75 -11.53 14.05
CA ILE A 188 1.68 -10.55 14.62
C ILE A 188 2.00 -10.88 16.09
N TYR A 189 1.01 -11.36 16.85
CA TYR A 189 1.19 -11.71 18.26
C TYR A 189 1.93 -13.04 18.40
N ASP A 190 1.67 -13.97 17.48
CA ASP A 190 2.45 -15.21 17.39
C ASP A 190 3.92 -14.92 17.01
N LEU A 191 4.19 -13.88 16.22
CA LEU A 191 5.55 -13.45 15.86
C LEU A 191 6.26 -12.73 17.02
N PHE A 192 5.54 -11.89 17.78
CA PHE A 192 6.11 -11.15 18.90
C PHE A 192 6.21 -11.99 20.18
N ASP A 193 5.43 -13.08 20.28
CA ASP A 193 5.25 -13.89 21.50
C ASP A 193 4.61 -13.09 22.66
N ASP A 194 3.91 -12.01 22.35
CA ASP A 194 3.20 -11.16 23.30
C ASP A 194 2.09 -10.32 22.63
N SER A 195 1.45 -9.45 23.41
CA SER A 195 0.51 -8.43 22.94
C SER A 195 0.91 -7.03 23.43
N ASP A 196 2.19 -6.82 23.65
CA ASP A 196 2.73 -5.66 24.34
C ASP A 196 2.60 -4.40 23.48
N ILE A 197 2.71 -4.53 22.15
CA ILE A 197 2.46 -3.43 21.21
C ILE A 197 1.08 -2.79 21.41
N ILE A 198 0.02 -3.60 21.56
CA ILE A 198 -1.34 -3.10 21.82
C ILE A 198 -1.46 -2.58 23.25
N THR A 199 -0.96 -3.35 24.21
CA THR A 199 -1.09 -3.05 25.63
C THR A 199 -0.44 -1.71 25.97
N PHE A 200 0.77 -1.45 25.45
CA PHE A 200 1.54 -0.27 25.83
C PHE A 200 1.36 0.91 24.89
N LEU A 201 1.09 0.68 23.59
CA LEU A 201 0.98 1.80 22.64
C LEU A 201 -0.46 2.22 22.33
N TYR A 202 -1.45 1.33 22.49
CA TYR A 202 -2.82 1.57 22.03
C TYR A 202 -3.91 1.41 23.12
N SER A 203 -3.57 1.12 24.38
CA SER A 203 -4.55 0.88 25.46
C SER A 203 -4.72 2.03 26.46
N ASP A 204 -4.47 3.28 26.06
CA ASP A 204 -4.61 4.49 26.90
C ASP A 204 -3.81 4.43 28.24
N ILE A 205 -2.62 3.84 28.21
CA ILE A 205 -1.70 3.77 29.35
C ILE A 205 -0.60 4.81 29.22
N TRP A 206 -0.37 5.58 30.28
CA TRP A 206 0.77 6.49 30.34
C TRP A 206 2.08 5.72 30.57
N LEU A 207 3.03 5.84 29.63
CA LEU A 207 4.34 5.19 29.74
C LEU A 207 5.36 6.15 30.37
N PRO A 208 6.03 5.76 31.47
CA PRO A 208 7.14 6.54 32.00
C PRO A 208 8.36 6.44 31.08
N GLY A 209 9.28 7.41 31.18
CA GLY A 209 10.42 7.55 30.27
C GLY A 209 11.49 6.46 30.37
N ASP A 210 11.39 5.55 31.35
CA ASP A 210 12.25 4.38 31.53
C ASP A 210 11.60 3.07 31.06
N HIS A 211 10.37 3.13 30.55
CA HIS A 211 9.66 1.97 30.01
C HIS A 211 10.15 1.64 28.60
N THR A 212 10.43 0.37 28.28
CA THR A 212 10.91 -0.08 26.96
C THR A 212 10.06 0.42 25.79
N TYR A 213 8.73 0.45 25.93
CA TYR A 213 7.82 0.96 24.90
C TYR A 213 7.69 2.50 24.84
N HIS A 214 8.38 3.25 25.71
CA HIS A 214 8.40 4.70 25.61
C HIS A 214 9.16 5.15 24.35
N PHE A 215 8.65 6.18 23.67
CA PHE A 215 9.15 6.63 22.36
C PHE A 215 10.67 6.82 22.28
N SER A 216 11.31 7.25 23.37
CA SER A 216 12.78 7.43 23.43
C SER A 216 13.57 6.17 23.08
N HIS A 217 12.97 4.99 23.25
CA HIS A 217 13.62 3.70 23.09
C HIS A 217 13.27 2.98 21.77
N TRP A 218 12.37 3.53 20.94
CA TRP A 218 11.86 2.80 19.77
C TRP A 218 12.94 2.41 18.76
N GLY A 219 13.99 3.21 18.64
CA GLY A 219 15.14 2.94 17.78
C GLY A 219 16.22 2.04 18.38
N GLU A 220 16.11 1.71 19.66
CA GLU A 220 17.11 0.91 20.38
C GLU A 220 16.93 -0.57 20.05
N LYS A 221 18.04 -1.27 19.77
CA LYS A 221 18.01 -2.71 19.44
C LYS A 221 17.93 -3.57 20.70
N GLU A 222 16.89 -3.34 21.52
CA GLU A 222 16.75 -3.93 22.85
C GLU A 222 16.36 -5.41 22.80
N PHE A 223 15.78 -5.89 21.71
CA PHE A 223 15.30 -7.27 21.60
C PHE A 223 16.40 -8.28 21.23
N ASN A 224 17.68 -7.85 21.11
CA ASN A 224 18.79 -8.77 20.86
C ASN A 224 19.48 -9.28 22.14
N ALA A 225 19.37 -10.60 22.32
CA ALA A 225 20.17 -11.54 23.10
C ALA A 225 19.83 -11.78 24.59
N GLN A 226 18.67 -12.40 24.86
CA GLN A 226 18.51 -13.35 25.98
C GLN A 226 17.67 -14.58 25.59
N ALA A 227 18.29 -15.56 24.89
CA ALA A 227 17.71 -16.92 24.81
C ALA A 227 18.74 -18.05 24.67
N PHE A 228 20.02 -17.85 25.02
CA PHE A 228 20.98 -18.97 25.13
C PHE A 228 21.95 -18.95 26.31
N LEU A 229 21.71 -18.12 27.34
CA LEU A 229 22.37 -18.29 28.61
C LEU A 229 21.38 -18.07 29.75
N GLN A 230 21.09 -19.18 30.45
CA GLN A 230 20.34 -19.35 31.71
C GLN A 230 18.90 -19.86 31.59
N GLN A 231 18.74 -21.18 31.42
CA GLN A 231 18.38 -22.09 32.53
C GLN A 231 18.62 -23.56 32.12
#